data_AF-A0A8J5GSC5-F1
#
_entry.id   AF-A0A8J5GSC5-F1
#
_cell.length_a   1.000
_cell.length_b   1.000
_cell.length_c   1.000
_cell.angle_alpha   90.00
_cell.angle_beta   90.00
_cell.angle_gamma   90.00
#
_symmetry.space_group_name_H-M   'P 1'
#
loop_
_entity.id
_entity.type
_entity.pdbx_description
1 polymer ?
#
loop_
_entity_poly.entity_id
_entity_poly.type
_entity_poly.pdbx_seq_one_letter_code
_entity_poly.pdbx_strand_id
1 'polypeptide(L)'
;MEGEGIIHKQVEANKIQIHLTEKEEGSFRALTPDLRGYDDSFAPPDVASYFVFHVVGNLVALLDALALPQVMIALALGKEVDWNAMRMR
;
A
#
# COMPACT_ATOMS: atom_id res chain seq x y z
N MET A 1 6.03 11.11 -14.62
CA MET A 1 7.41 10.62 -14.84
C MET A 1 7.54 9.40 -13.96
N GLU A 2 7.75 8.20 -14.53
CA GLU A 2 8.01 7.01 -13.71
C GLU A 2 9.19 7.32 -12.80
N GLY A 3 8.95 7.26 -11.49
CA GLY A 3 9.99 7.57 -10.50
C GLY A 3 11.08 6.52 -10.57
N GLU A 4 12.30 6.96 -10.87
CA GLU A 4 13.49 6.11 -10.92
C GLU A 4 13.61 5.29 -9.62
N GLY A 5 13.73 3.97 -9.74
CA GLY A 5 13.87 3.06 -8.58
C GLY A 5 12.57 2.64 -7.89
N ILE A 6 11.39 2.92 -8.45
CA ILE A 6 10.11 2.41 -7.95
C ILE A 6 9.82 1.02 -8.54
N ILE A 7 9.55 0.04 -7.68
CA ILE A 7 9.16 -1.32 -8.04
C ILE A 7 7.66 -1.48 -7.83
N HIS A 8 6.97 -1.93 -8.87
CA HIS A 8 5.55 -2.29 -8.81
C HIS A 8 5.38 -3.77 -8.45
N LYS A 9 4.49 -4.08 -7.52
CA LYS A 9 4.21 -5.44 -7.07
C LYS A 9 2.71 -5.68 -6.99
N GLN A 10 2.32 -6.90 -7.33
CA GLN A 10 0.98 -7.42 -7.08
C GLN A 10 1.09 -8.49 -5.99
N VAL A 11 0.32 -8.32 -4.93
CA VAL A 11 0.29 -9.23 -3.78
C VAL A 11 -1.13 -9.63 -3.52
N GLU A 12 -1.38 -10.94 -3.41
CA GLU A 12 -2.66 -11.43 -2.94
C GLU A 12 -2.67 -11.36 -1.41
N ALA A 13 -3.60 -10.61 -0.84
CA ALA A 13 -3.81 -10.55 0.61
C ALA A 13 -5.30 -10.49 0.91
N ASN A 14 -5.74 -11.19 1.96
CA ASN A 14 -7.15 -11.26 2.35
C ASN A 14 -8.10 -11.61 1.17
N LYS A 15 -7.65 -12.50 0.27
CA LYS A 15 -8.36 -12.96 -0.94
C LYS A 15 -8.65 -11.86 -1.97
N ILE A 16 -7.90 -10.75 -1.95
CA ILE A 16 -7.93 -9.72 -2.98
C ILE A 16 -6.52 -9.50 -3.53
N GLN A 17 -6.43 -9.11 -4.80
CA GLN A 17 -5.18 -8.58 -5.34
C GLN A 17 -5.00 -7.14 -4.87
N ILE A 18 -3.80 -6.86 -4.36
CA ILE A 18 -3.36 -5.54 -3.93
C ILE A 18 -2.13 -5.17 -4.76
N HIS A 19 -2.26 -4.09 -5.52
CA HIS A 19 -1.11 -3.44 -6.10
C HIS A 19 -0.39 -2.61 -5.03
N LEU A 20 0.93 -2.61 -5.06
CA LEU A 20 1.73 -1.70 -4.26
C LEU A 20 2.98 -1.27 -5.01
N THR A 21 3.42 -0.05 -4.71
CA THR A 21 4.73 0.45 -5.11
C THR A 21 5.71 0.35 -3.97
N GLU A 22 6.96 0.08 -4.30
CA GLU A 22 8.05 -0.08 -3.36
C GLU A 22 9.23 0.74 -3.79
N LYS A 23 9.85 1.44 -2.85
CA LYS A 23 11.07 2.21 -3.08
C LYS A 23 12.01 2.07 -1.89
N GLU A 24 13.29 1.84 -2.18
CA GLU A 24 14.36 1.99 -1.19
C GLU A 24 14.79 3.46 -1.12
N GLU A 25 14.84 4.01 0.09
CA GLU A 25 15.26 5.38 0.36
C GLU A 25 16.18 5.39 1.59
N GLY A 26 17.48 5.43 1.33
CA GLY A 26 18.49 5.33 2.39
C GLY A 26 18.38 4.02 3.16
N SER A 27 18.09 4.11 4.46
CA SER A 27 17.91 2.93 5.34
C SER A 27 16.45 2.50 5.49
N PHE A 28 15.53 3.11 4.74
CA PHE A 28 14.12 2.79 4.77
C PHE A 28 13.67 2.12 3.47
N ARG A 29 12.73 1.19 3.61
CA ARG A 29 11.98 0.59 2.51
C ARG A 29 10.55 1.04 2.66
N ALA A 30 10.10 1.90 1.76
CA ALA A 30 8.76 2.44 1.80
C ALA A 30 7.87 1.65 0.83
N LEU A 31 6.69 1.28 1.33
CA LEU A 31 5.70 0.48 0.63
C LEU A 31 4.40 1.26 0.59
N THR A 32 3.86 1.45 -0.61
CA THR A 32 2.60 2.17 -0.80
C THR A 32 1.61 1.25 -1.50
N PRO A 33 0.73 0.59 -0.73
CA PRO A 33 -0.35 -0.20 -1.31
C PRO A 33 -1.49 0.70 -1.77
N ASP A 34 -2.02 0.38 -2.95
CA ASP A 34 -3.28 0.93 -3.41
C ASP A 34 -4.39 0.25 -2.61
N LEU A 35 -5.24 1.04 -1.97
CA LEU A 35 -6.37 0.49 -1.22
C LEU A 35 -7.37 -0.16 -2.19
N ARG A 36 -8.24 -1.03 -1.66
CA ARG A 36 -9.35 -1.56 -2.46
C ARG A 36 -10.12 -0.44 -3.17
N GLY A 37 -10.41 -0.64 -4.44
CA GLY A 37 -11.07 0.37 -5.30
C GLY A 37 -10.20 1.53 -5.76
N TYR A 38 -8.89 1.52 -5.47
CA TYR A 38 -7.93 2.48 -6.01
C TYR A 38 -6.98 1.79 -7.00
N ASP A 39 -6.72 2.51 -8.09
CA ASP A 39 -5.72 2.18 -9.11
C ASP A 39 -5.75 0.70 -9.52
N ASP A 40 -4.65 -0.03 -9.37
CA ASP A 40 -4.51 -1.41 -9.83
C ASP A 40 -4.88 -2.47 -8.78
N SER A 41 -5.46 -2.05 -7.65
CA SER A 41 -5.99 -2.95 -6.62
C SER A 41 -7.42 -3.36 -6.92
N PHE A 42 -7.81 -4.56 -6.46
CA PHE A 42 -9.16 -5.06 -6.66
C PHE A 42 -10.22 -4.10 -6.12
N ALA A 43 -11.28 -3.88 -6.91
CA ALA A 43 -12.38 -2.98 -6.61
C ALA A 43 -13.68 -3.77 -6.39
N PRO A 44 -14.03 -4.13 -5.14
CA PRO A 44 -15.31 -4.78 -4.84
C PRO A 44 -16.50 -3.91 -5.30
N PRO A 45 -17.57 -4.51 -5.86
CA PRO A 45 -18.75 -3.76 -6.30
C PRO A 45 -19.67 -3.32 -5.14
N ASP A 46 -19.59 -3.99 -3.99
CA ASP A 46 -20.42 -3.72 -2.83
C ASP A 46 -19.83 -2.60 -1.94
N VAL A 47 -20.67 -1.65 -1.53
CA VAL A 47 -20.24 -0.51 -0.71
C VAL A 47 -19.80 -0.92 0.69
N ALA A 48 -20.42 -1.95 1.28
CA ALA A 48 -20.05 -2.40 2.63
C ALA A 48 -18.62 -2.97 2.66
N SER A 49 -18.12 -3.43 1.52
CA SER A 49 -16.73 -3.86 1.37
C SER A 49 -15.71 -2.72 1.59
N TYR A 50 -16.10 -1.45 1.62
CA TYR A 50 -15.19 -0.33 1.85
C TYR A 50 -15.16 0.15 3.31
N PHE A 51 -15.89 -0.52 4.21
CA PHE A 51 -15.81 -0.21 5.63
C PHE A 51 -14.41 -0.47 6.20
N VAL A 52 -14.05 0.33 7.20
CA VAL A 52 -12.70 0.40 7.79
C VAL A 52 -12.13 -0.97 8.17
N PHE A 53 -12.97 -1.89 8.66
CA PHE A 53 -12.54 -3.24 9.03
C PHE A 53 -11.99 -4.04 7.85
N HIS A 54 -12.56 -3.89 6.66
CA HIS A 54 -12.03 -4.55 5.47
C HIS A 54 -10.72 -3.91 4.99
N VAL A 55 -10.60 -2.59 5.10
CA VAL A 55 -9.37 -1.87 4.74
C VAL A 55 -8.22 -2.30 5.66
N VAL A 56 -8.42 -2.21 6.98
CA VAL A 56 -7.45 -2.64 7.98
C VAL A 56 -7.12 -4.13 7.83
N GLY A 57 -8.12 -4.97 7.58
CA GLY A 57 -7.91 -6.41 7.35
C GLY A 57 -7.00 -6.70 6.15
N ASN A 58 -7.13 -5.94 5.05
CA ASN A 58 -6.22 -6.08 3.91
C ASN A 58 -4.80 -5.64 4.27
N LEU A 59 -4.64 -4.54 5.02
CA LEU A 59 -3.32 -4.05 5.43
C LEU A 59 -2.61 -5.05 6.33
N VAL A 60 -3.30 -5.62 7.33
CA VAL A 60 -2.72 -6.65 8.20
C VAL A 60 -2.33 -7.89 7.40
N ALA A 61 -3.23 -8.40 6.56
CA ALA A 61 -2.94 -9.56 5.71
C ALA A 61 -1.80 -9.30 4.71
N LEU A 62 -1.64 -8.05 4.25
CA LEU A 62 -0.55 -7.65 3.37
C LEU A 62 0.79 -7.69 4.12
N LEU A 63 0.84 -7.24 5.37
CA LEU A 63 2.04 -7.35 6.20
C LEU A 63 2.42 -8.82 6.44
N ASP A 64 1.45 -9.67 6.71
CA ASP A 64 1.65 -11.12 6.84
C ASP A 64 2.21 -11.73 5.55
N ALA A 65 1.62 -11.40 4.39
CA ALA A 65 2.06 -11.88 3.08
C ALA A 65 3.48 -11.41 2.72
N LEU A 66 3.89 -10.23 3.20
CA LEU A 66 5.22 -9.68 3.00
C LEU A 66 6.24 -10.07 4.09
N ALA A 67 5.83 -10.85 5.10
CA ALA A 67 6.62 -11.22 6.26
C ALA A 67 7.19 -10.01 7.03
N LEU A 68 6.39 -8.94 7.18
CA LEU A 68 6.76 -7.70 7.86
C LEU A 68 6.09 -7.63 9.24
N PRO A 69 6.81 -7.91 10.34
CA PRO A 69 6.21 -8.00 11.67
C PRO A 69 5.80 -6.64 12.26
N GLN A 70 6.41 -5.55 11.78
CA GLN A 70 6.11 -4.20 12.23
C GLN A 70 6.40 -3.20 11.11
N VAL A 71 5.58 -2.14 11.03
CA VAL A 71 5.75 -1.04 10.09
C VAL A 71 5.36 0.28 10.75
N MET A 72 5.92 1.37 10.25
CA MET A 72 5.43 2.72 10.55
C MET A 72 4.48 3.14 9.45
N ILE A 73 3.28 3.60 9.83
CA ILE A 73 2.25 4.02 8.88
C ILE A 73 2.26 5.55 8.82
N ALA A 74 2.37 6.09 7.60
CA ALA A 74 2.14 7.48 7.30
C ALA A 74 0.91 7.58 6.38
N LEU A 75 -0.05 8.45 6.72
CA LEU A 75 -1.20 8.71 5.87
C LEU A 75 -0.86 9.89 4.95
N ALA A 76 -0.79 9.64 3.65
CA ALA A 76 -0.70 10.68 2.64
C ALA A 76 -2.09 10.99 2.08
N LEU A 77 -2.43 12.28 1.99
CA LEU A 77 -3.64 12.74 1.30
C LEU A 77 -3.24 13.11 -0.14
N GLY A 78 -3.27 12.16 -1.06
CA GLY A 78 -2.92 12.43 -2.46
C GLY A 78 -2.84 11.16 -3.30
N LYS A 79 -3.08 11.30 -4.61
CA LYS A 79 -2.97 10.19 -5.59
C LYS A 79 -1.53 9.82 -5.93
N GLU A 80 -0.57 10.65 -5.53
CA GLU A 80 0.85 10.40 -5.68
C GLU A 80 1.48 10.41 -4.28
N VAL A 81 2.25 9.38 -3.99
CA VAL A 81 3.15 9.36 -2.83
C VAL A 81 4.21 10.41 -3.09
N ASP A 82 4.11 11.55 -2.41
CA ASP A 82 5.25 12.45 -2.34
C ASP A 82 6.31 11.80 -1.45
N TRP A 83 7.27 11.14 -2.08
CA TRP A 83 8.39 10.49 -1.40
C TRP A 83 9.19 11.47 -0.52
N ASN A 84 9.12 12.78 -0.79
CA ASN A 84 9.74 13.79 0.08
C ASN A 84 8.98 13.96 1.40
N ALA A 85 7.66 13.72 1.43
CA ALA A 85 6.87 13.76 2.66
C ALA A 85 7.21 12.58 3.61
N MET A 86 7.67 11.44 3.07
CA MET A 86 8.18 10.31 3.86
C MET A 86 9.55 10.62 4.53
N ARG A 87 10.20 11.73 4.15
CA ARG A 87 11.53 12.16 4.64
C ARG A 87 11.48 12.95 5.97
N MET A 88 10.36 12.95 6.69
CA MET A 88 10.27 13.71 7.95
C MET A 88 11.24 13.16 8.99
N ARG A 89 12.13 14.03 9.49
CA ARG A 89 13.04 13.79 10.63
C ARG A 89 12.29 13.95 11.94
#